data_AF-A0A8J5GXN4-F1
#
_entry.id   AF-A0A8J5GXN4-F1
#
_cell.length_a   1.000
_cell.length_b   1.000
_cell.length_c   1.000
_cell.angle_alpha   90.00
_cell.angle_beta   90.00
_cell.angle_gamma   90.00
#
_symmetry.space_group_name_H-M   'P 1'
#
loop_
_entity.id
_entity.type
_entity.pdbx_description
1 polymer ?
#
loop_
_entity_poly.entity_id
_entity_poly.type
_entity_poly.pdbx_seq_one_letter_code
_entity_poly.pdbx_strand_id
1 'polypeptide(L)'
;MISQRNFSVRAAKRRRNARKGPQQNARLDLSRILRTEAAVLGVERKAGSAKFTRLWPRAVLEALDNSISANQWESALKIFGLVRRQHWYQPISRTYARLLTMLGKCRQPDHATSLFRVMLYEGLKPTLDVYTSLVGAYGHSGLLDKAISTLEEMNAISDCEPNAHTYTVLISSCCKLRRFELIPQLLMEMSYLGIEPNTVTHNTIIDGYGKARMLEEMESHLSTMLETGKCLPDIYTMNSMRWTPTTGVSQ
;
A
#
# COMPACT_ATOMS: atom_id res chain seq x y z
N MET A 1 41.90 65.39 -1.90
CA MET A 1 41.97 64.51 -3.10
C MET A 1 41.63 63.10 -2.65
N ILE A 2 40.39 62.68 -2.89
CA ILE A 2 39.73 61.54 -2.24
C ILE A 2 39.93 60.28 -3.08
N SER A 3 40.43 59.25 -2.40
CA SER A 3 40.69 57.88 -2.88
C SER A 3 39.42 57.22 -3.44
N GLN A 4 39.47 56.78 -4.70
CA GLN A 4 38.46 55.94 -5.33
C GLN A 4 38.54 54.51 -4.77
N ARG A 5 37.52 54.08 -4.02
CA ARG A 5 37.31 52.68 -3.61
C ARG A 5 36.43 51.99 -4.65
N ASN A 6 37.02 51.04 -5.37
CA ASN A 6 36.35 50.12 -6.28
C ASN A 6 35.35 49.22 -5.53
N PHE A 7 34.04 49.47 -5.73
CA PHE A 7 32.98 48.54 -5.36
C PHE A 7 32.85 47.46 -6.44
N SER A 8 33.43 46.28 -6.18
CA SER A 8 33.18 45.08 -6.97
C SER A 8 31.78 44.52 -6.62
N VAL A 9 30.84 44.67 -7.56
CA VAL A 9 29.52 44.04 -7.48
C VAL A 9 29.70 42.53 -7.72
N ARG A 10 29.79 41.75 -6.64
CA ARG A 10 29.68 40.29 -6.71
C ARG A 10 28.26 39.92 -7.14
N ALA A 11 28.14 39.51 -8.41
CA ALA A 11 26.91 38.92 -8.95
C ALA A 11 26.54 37.66 -8.17
N ALA A 12 25.55 37.79 -7.28
CA ALA A 12 24.94 36.68 -6.58
C ALA A 12 24.23 35.78 -7.60
N LYS A 13 24.82 34.62 -7.88
CA LYS A 13 24.22 33.51 -8.63
C LYS A 13 23.06 32.93 -7.81
N ARG A 14 21.94 33.66 -7.75
CA ARG A 14 20.67 33.15 -7.22
C ARG A 14 20.25 31.98 -8.11
N ARG A 15 20.46 30.76 -7.60
CA ARG A 15 19.85 29.52 -8.09
C ARG A 15 18.36 29.76 -8.28
N ARG A 16 17.93 29.95 -9.54
CA ARG A 16 16.54 29.76 -9.95
C ARG A 16 16.24 28.26 -9.83
N ASN A 17 15.92 27.79 -8.62
CA ASN A 17 15.07 26.61 -8.46
C ASN A 17 13.67 27.05 -8.89
N ALA A 18 13.49 27.16 -10.22
CA ALA A 18 12.19 27.30 -10.83
C ALA A 18 11.40 26.05 -10.44
N ARG A 19 10.34 26.28 -9.66
CA ARG A 19 9.28 25.32 -9.41
C ARG A 19 8.90 24.71 -10.77
N LYS A 20 9.32 23.46 -11.03
CA LYS A 20 8.86 22.72 -12.21
C LYS A 20 7.34 22.66 -12.08
N GLY A 21 6.66 23.37 -12.99
CA GLY A 21 5.21 23.50 -12.93
C GLY A 21 4.51 22.15 -13.09
N PRO A 22 3.22 22.06 -12.74
CA PRO A 22 2.42 20.84 -12.87
C PRO A 22 2.47 20.22 -14.29
N GLN A 23 2.61 21.04 -15.34
CA GLN A 23 2.77 20.56 -16.72
C GLN A 23 4.12 19.86 -17.00
N GLN A 24 5.21 20.27 -16.34
CA GLN A 24 6.51 19.63 -16.53
C GLN A 24 6.58 18.31 -15.76
N ASN A 25 5.94 18.23 -14.59
CA ASN A 25 5.73 16.99 -13.86
C ASN A 25 4.84 16.04 -14.68
N ALA A 26 3.72 16.52 -15.23
CA ALA A 26 2.85 15.72 -16.09
C ALA A 26 3.56 15.19 -17.35
N ARG A 27 4.42 15.98 -17.99
CA ARG A 27 5.25 15.50 -19.12
C ARG A 27 6.29 14.46 -18.69
N LEU A 28 6.89 14.63 -17.52
CA LEU A 28 7.83 13.65 -16.96
C LEU A 28 7.11 12.35 -16.59
N ASP A 29 5.92 12.44 -16.00
CA ASP A 29 5.07 11.30 -15.67
C ASP A 29 4.61 10.58 -16.95
N LEU A 30 4.17 11.30 -17.97
CA LEU A 30 3.81 10.73 -19.27
C LEU A 30 5.02 10.05 -19.93
N SER A 31 6.20 10.67 -19.90
CA SER A 31 7.43 10.06 -20.44
C SER A 31 7.85 8.81 -19.68
N ARG A 32 7.53 8.73 -18.37
CA ARG A 32 7.81 7.56 -17.53
C ARG A 32 6.82 6.46 -17.85
N ILE A 33 5.53 6.78 -17.94
CA ILE A 33 4.45 5.85 -18.32
C ILE A 33 4.72 5.24 -19.71
N LEU A 34 5.06 6.07 -20.69
CA LEU A 34 5.37 5.59 -22.05
C LEU A 34 6.62 4.71 -22.08
N ARG A 35 7.64 4.99 -21.25
CA ARG A 35 8.83 4.13 -21.13
C ARG A 35 8.51 2.81 -20.44
N THR A 36 7.69 2.82 -19.40
CA THR A 36 7.24 1.59 -18.73
C THR A 36 6.36 0.76 -19.66
N GLU A 37 5.44 1.39 -20.38
CA GLU A 37 4.55 0.74 -21.35
C GLU A 37 5.34 0.19 -22.54
N ALA A 38 6.30 0.93 -23.08
CA ALA A 38 7.19 0.45 -24.14
C ALA A 38 8.07 -0.72 -23.68
N ALA A 39 8.52 -0.73 -22.42
CA ALA A 39 9.27 -1.84 -21.84
C ALA A 39 8.38 -3.10 -21.69
N VAL A 40 7.16 -2.93 -21.20
CA VAL A 40 6.15 -3.99 -21.08
C VAL A 40 5.80 -4.56 -22.46
N LEU A 41 5.42 -3.70 -23.42
CA LEU A 41 5.12 -4.08 -24.80
C LEU A 41 6.34 -4.72 -25.49
N GLY A 42 7.55 -4.26 -25.18
CA GLY A 42 8.79 -4.84 -25.68
C GLY A 42 9.05 -6.25 -25.16
N VAL A 43 8.69 -6.54 -23.91
CA VAL A 43 8.74 -7.88 -23.33
C VAL A 43 7.61 -8.75 -23.91
N GLU A 44 6.39 -8.22 -24.04
CA GLU A 44 5.24 -8.93 -24.60
C GLU A 44 5.45 -9.33 -26.07
N ARG A 45 5.95 -8.42 -26.92
CA ARG A 45 6.27 -8.71 -28.33
C ARG A 45 7.38 -9.77 -28.46
N LYS A 46 8.38 -9.72 -27.58
CA LYS A 46 9.47 -10.72 -27.56
C LYS A 46 8.97 -12.09 -27.11
N ALA A 47 8.01 -12.13 -26.19
CA ALA A 47 7.37 -13.37 -25.74
C ALA A 47 6.43 -14.01 -26.77
N GLY A 48 5.76 -13.21 -27.60
CA GLY A 48 4.92 -13.72 -28.70
C GLY A 48 5.71 -14.27 -29.89
N SER A 49 7.01 -13.99 -29.99
CA SER A 49 7.89 -14.55 -31.00
C SER A 49 8.48 -15.86 -30.50
N ALA A 50 8.06 -16.98 -31.09
CA ALA A 50 8.50 -18.35 -30.74
C ALA A 50 10.03 -18.58 -30.73
N LYS A 51 10.82 -17.59 -31.19
CA LYS A 51 12.29 -17.63 -31.28
C LYS A 51 13.04 -17.12 -30.04
N PHE A 52 12.38 -16.46 -29.07
CA PHE A 52 13.07 -15.87 -27.90
C PHE A 52 12.49 -16.35 -26.56
N THR A 53 12.81 -17.59 -26.20
CA THR A 53 12.58 -18.15 -24.86
C THR A 53 13.55 -17.62 -23.80
N ARG A 54 14.59 -16.85 -24.17
CA ARG A 54 15.54 -16.22 -23.23
C ARG A 54 15.33 -14.71 -23.17
N LEU A 55 14.61 -14.28 -22.14
CA LEU A 55 14.53 -12.86 -21.78
C LEU A 55 15.62 -12.51 -20.75
N TRP A 56 16.14 -11.28 -20.82
CA TRP A 56 17.15 -10.81 -19.88
C TRP A 56 16.56 -10.68 -18.48
N PRO A 57 17.13 -11.34 -17.44
CA PRO A 57 16.54 -11.36 -16.10
C PRO A 57 16.26 -9.96 -15.54
N ARG A 58 17.21 -9.04 -15.69
CA ARG A 58 17.09 -7.66 -15.19
C ARG A 58 15.95 -6.90 -15.86
N ALA A 59 15.81 -7.00 -17.17
CA ALA A 59 14.79 -6.26 -17.91
C ALA A 59 13.37 -6.74 -17.57
N VAL A 60 13.18 -8.06 -17.36
CA VAL A 60 11.86 -8.61 -17.02
C VAL A 60 11.49 -8.30 -15.57
N LEU A 61 12.44 -8.38 -14.63
CA LEU A 61 12.21 -8.01 -13.24
C LEU A 61 11.93 -6.51 -13.10
N GLU A 62 12.64 -5.67 -13.85
CA GLU A 62 12.38 -4.23 -13.88
C GLU A 62 11.02 -3.91 -14.50
N ALA A 63 10.64 -4.59 -15.59
CA ALA A 63 9.30 -4.46 -16.18
C ALA A 63 8.20 -4.89 -15.21
N LEU A 64 8.40 -6.00 -14.49
CA LEU A 64 7.48 -6.48 -13.46
C LEU A 64 7.35 -5.44 -12.34
N ASP A 65 8.45 -4.95 -11.80
CA ASP A 65 8.46 -3.94 -10.73
C ASP A 65 7.81 -2.62 -11.14
N ASN A 66 8.03 -2.20 -12.39
CA ASN A 66 7.36 -1.03 -12.96
C ASN A 66 5.85 -1.26 -13.11
N SER A 67 5.42 -2.43 -13.57
CA SER A 67 3.98 -2.76 -13.70
C SER A 67 3.27 -2.84 -12.35
N ILE A 68 3.94 -3.39 -11.33
CA ILE A 68 3.47 -3.41 -9.94
C ILE A 68 3.33 -1.99 -9.41
N SER A 69 4.33 -1.13 -9.66
CA SER A 69 4.31 0.25 -9.20
C SER A 69 3.24 1.09 -9.90
N ALA A 70 2.91 0.76 -11.16
CA ALA A 70 1.85 1.39 -11.92
C ALA A 70 0.45 0.82 -11.64
N ASN A 71 0.32 -0.21 -10.79
CA ASN A 71 -0.92 -0.97 -10.53
C ASN A 71 -1.59 -1.53 -11.80
N GLN A 72 -0.80 -1.90 -12.81
CA GLN A 72 -1.28 -2.51 -14.04
C GLN A 72 -1.33 -4.04 -13.87
N TRP A 73 -2.40 -4.55 -13.26
CA TRP A 73 -2.49 -5.96 -12.87
C TRP A 73 -2.46 -6.93 -14.05
N GLU A 74 -3.09 -6.60 -15.18
CA GLU A 74 -3.11 -7.46 -16.37
C GLU A 74 -1.71 -7.69 -16.94
N SER A 75 -0.97 -6.60 -17.18
CA SER A 75 0.40 -6.66 -17.66
C SER A 75 1.32 -7.34 -16.64
N ALA A 76 1.15 -7.04 -15.35
CA ALA A 76 1.93 -7.68 -14.30
C ALA A 76 1.74 -9.20 -14.27
N LEU A 77 0.50 -9.70 -14.39
CA LEU A 77 0.21 -11.14 -14.44
C LEU A 77 0.74 -11.80 -15.72
N LYS A 78 0.64 -11.11 -16.87
CA LYS A 78 1.23 -11.60 -18.13
C LYS A 78 2.75 -11.74 -18.00
N ILE A 79 3.43 -10.68 -17.53
CA ILE A 79 4.88 -10.69 -17.32
C ILE A 79 5.27 -11.76 -16.30
N PHE A 80 4.52 -11.89 -15.22
CA PHE A 80 4.75 -12.93 -14.22
C PHE A 80 4.63 -14.35 -14.82
N GLY A 81 3.61 -14.59 -15.66
CA GLY A 81 3.49 -15.82 -16.42
C GLY A 81 4.67 -16.10 -17.34
N LEU A 82 5.28 -15.05 -17.92
CA LEU A 82 6.50 -15.17 -18.73
C LEU A 82 7.73 -15.48 -17.89
N VAL A 83 7.87 -14.83 -16.74
CA VAL A 83 8.96 -15.05 -15.77
C VAL A 83 9.00 -16.51 -15.33
N ARG A 84 7.83 -17.10 -15.02
CA ARG A 84 7.71 -18.50 -14.58
C ARG A 84 8.17 -19.52 -15.62
N ARG A 85 8.17 -19.17 -16.91
CA ARG A 85 8.67 -20.04 -17.99
C ARG A 85 10.19 -20.01 -18.13
N GLN A 86 10.87 -19.10 -17.45
CA GLN A 86 12.32 -18.95 -17.57
C GLN A 86 13.05 -19.91 -16.62
N HIS A 87 14.06 -20.61 -17.14
CA HIS A 87 14.85 -21.58 -16.35
C HIS A 87 15.64 -20.94 -15.19
N TRP A 88 15.90 -19.64 -15.25
CA TRP A 88 16.62 -18.90 -14.21
C TRP A 88 15.70 -18.35 -13.12
N TYR A 89 14.39 -18.52 -13.24
CA TYR A 89 13.47 -18.02 -12.23
C TYR A 89 13.37 -18.98 -11.04
N GLN A 90 13.62 -18.44 -9.85
CA GLN A 90 13.31 -19.10 -8.60
C GLN A 90 12.09 -18.38 -7.98
N PRO A 91 11.02 -19.12 -7.64
CA PRO A 91 9.89 -18.56 -6.93
C PRO A 91 10.33 -17.92 -5.60
N ILE A 92 9.99 -16.64 -5.40
CA ILE A 92 10.33 -15.89 -4.18
C ILE A 92 9.04 -15.40 -3.54
N SER A 93 8.84 -15.69 -2.25
CA SER A 93 7.66 -15.26 -1.47
C SER A 93 7.40 -13.75 -1.57
N ARG A 94 8.46 -12.93 -1.50
CA ARG A 94 8.37 -11.46 -1.62
C ARG A 94 7.74 -10.98 -2.94
N THR A 95 7.98 -11.68 -4.05
CA THR A 95 7.39 -11.31 -5.35
C THR A 95 5.89 -11.56 -5.35
N TYR A 96 5.46 -12.68 -4.76
CA TYR A 96 4.05 -13.00 -4.55
C TYR A 96 3.36 -11.97 -3.65
N ALA A 97 3.95 -11.60 -2.51
CA ALA A 97 3.39 -10.59 -1.61
C ALA A 97 3.17 -9.24 -2.32
N ARG A 98 4.14 -8.78 -3.13
CA ARG A 98 4.02 -7.54 -3.92
C ARG A 98 2.90 -7.61 -4.95
N LEU A 99 2.78 -8.74 -5.65
CA LEU A 99 1.72 -8.96 -6.63
C LEU A 99 0.34 -9.04 -5.96
N LEU A 100 0.21 -9.71 -4.82
CA LEU A 100 -1.02 -9.76 -4.03
C LEU A 100 -1.43 -8.37 -3.52
N THR A 101 -0.48 -7.59 -3.00
CA THR A 101 -0.72 -6.21 -2.58
C THR A 101 -1.23 -5.36 -3.75
N MET A 102 -0.65 -5.52 -4.93
CA MET A 102 -1.08 -4.83 -6.14
C MET A 102 -2.48 -5.26 -6.57
N LEU A 103 -2.76 -6.57 -6.62
CA LEU A 103 -4.09 -7.10 -6.94
C LEU A 103 -5.16 -6.62 -5.96
N GLY A 104 -4.81 -6.46 -4.69
CA GLY A 104 -5.67 -5.87 -3.68
C GLY A 104 -6.02 -4.42 -3.97
N LYS A 105 -5.03 -3.60 -4.36
CA LYS A 105 -5.28 -2.20 -4.79
C LYS A 105 -6.17 -2.14 -6.03
N CYS A 106 -6.04 -3.09 -6.94
CA CYS A 106 -6.85 -3.20 -8.15
C CYS A 106 -8.23 -3.85 -7.92
N ARG A 107 -8.55 -4.27 -6.68
CA ARG A 107 -9.80 -4.96 -6.32
C ARG A 107 -10.07 -6.22 -7.14
N GLN A 108 -9.02 -7.03 -7.35
CA GLN A 108 -9.10 -8.29 -8.09
C GLN A 108 -8.87 -9.48 -7.15
N PRO A 109 -9.87 -9.87 -6.34
CA PRO A 109 -9.71 -10.90 -5.31
C PRO A 109 -9.55 -12.30 -5.91
N ASP A 110 -10.25 -12.62 -7.01
CA ASP A 110 -10.21 -13.95 -7.63
C ASP A 110 -8.81 -14.28 -8.19
N HIS A 111 -8.18 -13.27 -8.81
CA HIS A 111 -6.80 -13.37 -9.26
C HIS A 111 -5.82 -13.46 -8.07
N ALA A 112 -6.09 -12.76 -6.97
CA ALA A 112 -5.27 -12.87 -5.76
C ALA A 112 -5.33 -14.28 -5.15
N THR A 113 -6.53 -14.87 -5.03
CA THR A 113 -6.70 -16.25 -4.57
C THR A 113 -6.00 -17.25 -5.50
N SER A 114 -6.14 -17.06 -6.82
CA SER A 114 -5.49 -17.92 -7.81
C SER A 114 -3.97 -17.84 -7.70
N LEU A 115 -3.42 -16.64 -7.55
CA LEU A 115 -1.99 -16.41 -7.38
C LEU A 115 -1.45 -17.03 -6.07
N PHE A 116 -2.20 -16.90 -4.98
CA PHE A 116 -1.86 -17.54 -3.70
C PHE A 116 -1.84 -19.07 -3.82
N ARG A 117 -2.82 -19.67 -4.50
CA ARG A 117 -2.81 -21.12 -4.78
C ARG A 117 -1.60 -21.54 -5.59
N VAL A 118 -1.24 -20.77 -6.62
CA VAL A 118 -0.04 -21.03 -7.43
C VAL A 118 1.22 -21.02 -6.57
N MET A 119 1.35 -20.07 -5.63
CA MET A 119 2.47 -20.03 -4.68
C MET A 119 2.56 -21.34 -3.87
N LEU A 120 1.43 -21.85 -3.36
CA LEU A 120 1.37 -23.11 -2.62
C LEU A 120 1.75 -24.32 -3.49
N TYR A 121 1.27 -24.37 -4.74
CA TYR A 121 1.63 -25.43 -5.69
C TYR A 121 3.12 -25.44 -6.05
N GLU A 122 3.78 -24.28 -6.02
CA GLU A 122 5.22 -24.17 -6.20
C GLU A 122 6.01 -24.57 -4.94
N GLY A 123 5.33 -25.03 -3.88
CA GLY A 123 5.92 -25.50 -2.63
C GLY A 123 6.45 -24.38 -1.75
N LEU A 124 6.09 -23.12 -2.04
CA LEU A 124 6.49 -22.00 -1.21
C LEU A 124 5.61 -21.90 0.03
N LYS A 125 6.25 -21.81 1.20
CA LYS A 125 5.57 -21.51 2.45
C LYS A 125 5.16 -20.03 2.46
N PRO A 126 3.86 -19.70 2.61
CA PRO A 126 3.42 -18.32 2.77
C PRO A 126 4.09 -17.68 3.99
N THR A 127 4.53 -16.44 3.83
CA THR A 127 5.07 -15.64 4.93
C THR A 127 3.99 -14.70 5.46
N LEU A 128 4.23 -14.09 6.63
CA LEU A 128 3.37 -13.07 7.23
C LEU A 128 2.93 -11.98 6.23
N ASP A 129 3.87 -11.49 5.42
CA ASP A 129 3.61 -10.47 4.39
C ASP A 129 2.63 -10.94 3.31
N VAL A 130 2.68 -12.22 2.94
CA VAL A 130 1.81 -12.81 1.91
C VAL A 130 0.38 -12.90 2.43
N TYR A 131 0.18 -13.42 3.64
CA TYR A 131 -1.13 -13.46 4.26
C TYR A 131 -1.69 -12.06 4.51
N THR A 132 -0.87 -11.13 5.02
CA THR A 132 -1.29 -9.74 5.22
C THR A 132 -1.70 -9.07 3.90
N SER A 133 -0.97 -9.35 2.81
CA SER A 133 -1.33 -8.89 1.46
C SER A 133 -2.65 -9.50 0.98
N LEU A 134 -2.90 -10.78 1.28
CA LEU A 134 -4.11 -11.49 0.90
C LEU A 134 -5.35 -10.99 1.67
N VAL A 135 -5.22 -10.82 3.00
CA VAL A 135 -6.22 -10.17 3.87
C VAL A 135 -6.55 -8.77 3.32
N GLY A 136 -5.51 -7.99 2.99
CA GLY A 136 -5.67 -6.70 2.34
C GLY A 136 -6.41 -6.79 1.01
N ALA A 137 -6.11 -7.78 0.16
CA ALA A 137 -6.77 -7.93 -1.13
C ALA A 137 -8.26 -8.25 -1.02
N TYR A 138 -8.64 -9.12 -0.08
CA TYR A 138 -10.05 -9.38 0.22
C TYR A 138 -10.75 -8.17 0.84
N GLY A 139 -10.09 -7.49 1.79
CA GLY A 139 -10.62 -6.30 2.44
C GLY A 139 -10.90 -5.14 1.47
N HIS A 140 -9.98 -4.86 0.54
CA HIS A 140 -10.18 -3.83 -0.49
C HIS A 140 -11.31 -4.16 -1.49
N SER A 141 -11.64 -5.44 -1.62
CA SER A 141 -12.66 -5.96 -2.53
C SER A 141 -14.04 -6.13 -1.85
N GLY A 142 -14.17 -5.79 -0.57
CA GLY A 142 -15.44 -5.94 0.15
C GLY A 142 -15.69 -7.32 0.75
N LEU A 143 -14.76 -8.26 0.59
CA LEU A 143 -14.92 -9.66 1.02
C LEU A 143 -14.39 -9.85 2.45
N LEU A 144 -14.97 -9.15 3.42
CA LEU A 144 -14.49 -9.15 4.81
C LEU A 144 -14.55 -10.54 5.45
N ASP A 145 -15.58 -11.35 5.17
CA ASP A 145 -15.69 -12.70 5.74
C ASP A 145 -14.51 -13.58 5.33
N LYS A 146 -14.07 -13.48 4.06
CA LYS A 146 -12.86 -14.17 3.58
C LYS A 146 -11.59 -13.60 4.20
N ALA A 147 -11.55 -12.28 4.42
CA ALA A 147 -10.40 -11.63 5.05
C ALA A 147 -10.23 -12.08 6.51
N ILE A 148 -11.32 -12.20 7.26
CA ILE A 148 -11.33 -12.70 8.64
C ILE A 148 -10.97 -14.19 8.67
N SER A 149 -11.57 -15.02 7.82
CA SER A 149 -11.21 -16.44 7.71
C SER A 149 -9.73 -16.64 7.36
N THR A 150 -9.15 -15.78 6.52
CA THR A 150 -7.71 -15.82 6.21
C THR A 150 -6.85 -15.42 7.42
N LEU A 151 -7.33 -14.49 8.26
CA LEU A 151 -6.66 -14.12 9.52
C LEU A 151 -6.70 -15.26 10.53
N GLU A 152 -7.82 -15.98 10.63
CA GLU A 152 -7.98 -17.17 11.48
C GLU A 152 -7.06 -18.32 11.01
N GLU A 153 -6.99 -18.57 9.70
CA GLU A 153 -6.03 -19.52 9.12
C GLU A 153 -4.59 -19.17 9.47
N MET A 154 -4.27 -17.87 9.47
CA MET A 154 -2.95 -17.36 9.81
C MET A 154 -2.64 -17.54 11.31
N ASN A 155 -3.61 -17.27 12.19
CA ASN A 155 -3.52 -17.55 13.63
C ASN A 155 -3.30 -19.04 13.96
N ALA A 156 -3.80 -19.95 13.12
CA ALA A 156 -3.63 -21.39 13.32
C ALA A 156 -2.21 -21.89 12.98
N ILE A 157 -1.38 -21.07 12.33
CA ILE A 157 -0.02 -21.44 11.89
C ILE A 157 1.00 -20.82 12.85
N SER A 158 1.75 -21.66 13.57
CA SER A 158 2.71 -21.24 14.62
C SER A 158 3.75 -20.22 14.16
N ASP A 159 4.15 -20.26 12.88
CA ASP A 159 5.23 -19.44 12.34
C ASP A 159 4.70 -18.18 11.62
N CYS A 160 3.41 -17.88 11.70
CA CYS A 160 2.75 -16.81 10.95
C CYS A 160 1.75 -16.01 11.80
N GLU A 161 2.08 -15.70 13.04
CA GLU A 161 1.18 -14.93 13.92
C GLU A 161 0.89 -13.51 13.38
N PRO A 162 -0.37 -13.04 13.42
CA PRO A 162 -0.72 -11.67 13.08
C PRO A 162 0.03 -10.64 13.90
N ASN A 163 0.36 -9.54 13.24
CA ASN A 163 0.95 -8.39 13.89
C ASN A 163 -0.02 -7.20 13.84
N ALA A 164 0.36 -6.11 14.50
CA ALA A 164 -0.42 -4.87 14.49
C ALA A 164 -0.70 -4.34 13.06
N HIS A 165 0.21 -4.60 12.10
CA HIS A 165 0.00 -4.20 10.71
C HIS A 165 -1.13 -4.98 10.05
N THR A 166 -1.20 -6.30 10.23
CA THR A 166 -2.27 -7.14 9.68
C THR A 166 -3.65 -6.69 10.16
N TYR A 167 -3.82 -6.46 11.47
CA TYR A 167 -5.06 -5.92 12.01
C TYR A 167 -5.37 -4.51 11.50
N THR A 168 -4.36 -3.65 11.38
CA THR A 168 -4.55 -2.30 10.81
C THR A 168 -5.07 -2.35 9.38
N VAL A 169 -4.59 -3.29 8.55
CA VAL A 169 -5.08 -3.49 7.18
C VAL A 169 -6.55 -3.91 7.17
N LEU A 170 -6.94 -4.81 8.07
CA LEU A 170 -8.33 -5.26 8.19
C LEU A 170 -9.24 -4.15 8.71
N ILE A 171 -8.85 -3.45 9.78
CA ILE A 171 -9.56 -2.29 10.35
C ILE A 171 -9.73 -1.19 9.29
N SER A 172 -8.68 -0.87 8.53
CA SER A 172 -8.77 0.10 7.43
C SER A 172 -9.82 -0.31 6.38
N SER A 173 -9.93 -1.61 6.11
CA SER A 173 -10.92 -2.15 5.18
C SER A 173 -12.34 -2.04 5.77
N CYS A 174 -12.53 -2.34 7.05
CA CYS A 174 -13.79 -2.15 7.76
C CYS A 174 -14.24 -0.68 7.73
N CYS A 175 -13.35 0.27 8.02
CA CYS A 175 -13.63 1.70 7.95
C CYS A 175 -14.09 2.13 6.54
N LYS A 176 -13.41 1.67 5.49
CA LYS A 176 -13.75 1.99 4.09
C LYS A 176 -15.11 1.41 3.68
N LEU A 177 -15.48 0.25 4.21
CA LEU A 177 -16.74 -0.44 3.94
C LEU A 177 -17.87 -0.05 4.90
N ARG A 178 -17.61 0.89 5.83
CA ARG A 178 -18.53 1.32 6.90
C ARG A 178 -19.04 0.20 7.81
N ARG A 179 -18.21 -0.84 8.01
CA ARG A 179 -18.49 -1.98 8.91
C ARG A 179 -17.86 -1.72 10.28
N PHE A 180 -18.31 -0.65 10.94
CA PHE A 180 -17.73 -0.16 12.19
C PHE A 180 -17.99 -1.08 13.39
N GLU A 181 -19.03 -1.90 13.31
CA GLU A 181 -19.40 -2.89 14.32
C GLU A 181 -18.33 -3.97 14.54
N LEU A 182 -17.47 -4.21 13.55
CA LEU A 182 -16.37 -5.18 13.64
C LEU A 182 -15.12 -4.61 14.30
N ILE A 183 -14.96 -3.29 14.37
CA ILE A 183 -13.74 -2.66 14.90
C ILE A 183 -13.50 -3.00 16.38
N PRO A 184 -14.49 -2.91 17.29
CA PRO A 184 -14.29 -3.28 18.69
C PRO A 184 -13.91 -4.75 18.87
N GLN A 185 -14.49 -5.65 18.05
CA GLN A 185 -14.18 -7.08 18.10
C GLN A 185 -12.72 -7.35 17.73
N LEU A 186 -12.24 -6.71 16.65
CA LEU A 186 -10.84 -6.82 16.23
C LEU A 186 -9.87 -6.24 17.27
N LEU A 187 -10.22 -5.13 17.92
CA LEU A 187 -9.40 -4.56 19.00
C LEU A 187 -9.35 -5.46 20.24
N MET A 188 -10.46 -6.11 20.58
CA MET A 188 -10.52 -7.06 21.68
C MET A 188 -9.67 -8.30 21.39
N GLU A 189 -9.71 -8.81 20.16
CA GLU A 189 -8.88 -9.91 19.69
C GLU A 189 -7.38 -9.55 19.73
N MET A 190 -7.01 -8.34 19.25
CA MET A 190 -5.64 -7.83 19.37
C MET A 190 -5.16 -7.82 20.82
N SER A 191 -6.00 -7.32 21.74
CA SER A 191 -5.69 -7.29 23.18
C SER A 191 -5.52 -8.70 23.77
N TYR A 192 -6.38 -9.64 23.39
CA TYR A 192 -6.31 -11.05 23.82
C TYR A 192 -5.01 -11.72 23.36
N LEU A 193 -4.56 -11.43 22.15
CA LEU A 193 -3.29 -11.91 21.59
C LEU A 193 -2.06 -11.15 22.12
N GLY A 194 -2.25 -10.14 22.99
CA GLY A 194 -1.17 -9.29 23.49
C GLY A 194 -0.57 -8.35 22.43
N ILE A 195 -1.27 -8.14 21.32
CA ILE A 195 -0.86 -7.25 20.23
C ILE A 195 -1.36 -5.84 20.55
N GLU A 196 -0.44 -4.93 20.82
CA GLU A 196 -0.82 -3.54 21.08
C GLU A 196 -1.10 -2.78 19.78
N PRO A 197 -2.25 -2.06 19.68
CA PRO A 197 -2.49 -1.11 18.59
C PRO A 197 -1.41 -0.03 18.57
N ASN A 198 -0.93 0.32 17.38
CA ASN A 198 0.04 1.39 17.21
C ASN A 198 -0.65 2.71 16.83
N THR A 199 0.11 3.80 16.77
CA THR A 199 -0.41 5.13 16.35
C THR A 199 -1.11 5.07 14.99
N VAL A 200 -0.63 4.25 14.05
CA VAL A 200 -1.25 4.09 12.72
C VAL A 200 -2.62 3.41 12.84
N THR A 201 -2.77 2.41 13.70
CA THR A 201 -4.04 1.73 13.98
C THR A 201 -5.06 2.72 14.53
N HIS A 202 -4.71 3.47 15.58
CA HIS A 202 -5.60 4.48 16.17
C HIS A 202 -5.98 5.57 15.17
N ASN A 203 -5.01 6.09 14.41
CA ASN A 203 -5.26 7.09 13.37
C ASN A 203 -6.21 6.57 12.28
N THR A 204 -6.08 5.29 11.90
CA THR A 204 -6.96 4.65 10.91
C THR A 204 -8.40 4.57 11.41
N ILE A 205 -8.60 4.30 12.70
CA ILE A 205 -9.92 4.24 13.33
C ILE A 205 -10.54 5.64 13.42
N ILE A 206 -9.77 6.62 13.93
CA ILE A 206 -10.21 8.01 14.09
C ILE A 206 -10.57 8.63 12.73
N ASP A 207 -9.72 8.45 11.71
CA ASP A 207 -10.01 8.90 10.34
C ASP A 207 -11.24 8.19 9.75
N GLY A 208 -11.40 6.89 10.04
CA GLY A 208 -12.57 6.11 9.66
C GLY A 208 -13.88 6.67 10.22
N TYR A 209 -13.95 6.87 11.54
CA TYR A 209 -15.11 7.44 12.22
C TYR A 209 -15.39 8.89 11.78
N GLY A 210 -14.34 9.72 11.65
CA GLY A 210 -14.45 11.09 11.17
C GLY A 210 -15.07 11.16 9.77
N LYS A 211 -14.62 10.32 8.83
CA LYS A 211 -15.21 10.20 7.48
C LYS A 211 -16.64 9.66 7.49
N ALA A 212 -16.99 8.88 8.50
CA ALA A 212 -18.34 8.38 8.68
C ALA A 212 -19.29 9.37 9.39
N ARG A 213 -18.77 10.48 9.93
CA ARG A 213 -19.48 11.44 10.81
C ARG A 213 -19.96 10.85 12.13
N MET A 214 -19.29 9.79 12.59
CA MET A 214 -19.51 9.14 13.88
C MET A 214 -18.62 9.83 14.92
N LEU A 215 -19.02 11.04 15.32
CA LEU A 215 -18.16 11.93 16.12
C LEU A 215 -18.00 11.47 17.57
N GLU A 216 -19.06 10.92 18.15
CA GLU A 216 -19.05 10.43 19.53
C GLU A 216 -18.08 9.26 19.69
N GLU A 217 -18.11 8.31 18.76
CA GLU A 217 -17.21 7.16 18.73
C GLU A 217 -15.77 7.58 18.44
N MET A 218 -15.58 8.59 17.57
CA MET A 218 -14.27 9.17 17.29
C MET A 218 -13.66 9.82 18.54
N GLU A 219 -14.42 10.65 19.25
CA GLU A 219 -13.97 11.33 20.47
C GLU A 219 -13.73 10.35 21.62
N SER A 220 -14.62 9.36 21.78
CA SER A 220 -14.43 8.27 22.74
C SER A 220 -13.12 7.52 22.46
N HIS A 221 -12.86 7.14 21.20
CA HIS A 221 -11.64 6.43 20.86
C HIS A 221 -10.38 7.30 21.05
N LEU A 222 -10.44 8.59 20.75
CA LEU A 222 -9.34 9.51 21.05
C LEU A 222 -9.05 9.59 22.54
N SER A 223 -10.08 9.72 23.38
CA SER A 223 -9.91 9.75 24.83
C SER A 223 -9.23 8.48 25.32
N THR A 224 -9.64 7.31 24.83
CA THR A 224 -8.95 6.04 25.16
C THR A 224 -7.49 6.01 24.70
N MET A 225 -7.16 6.61 23.55
CA MET A 225 -5.79 6.73 23.06
C MET A 225 -4.95 7.65 23.98
N LEU A 226 -5.54 8.72 24.50
CA LEU A 226 -4.88 9.64 25.43
C LEU A 226 -4.70 9.05 26.83
N GLU A 227 -5.73 8.36 27.34
CA GLU A 227 -5.74 7.72 28.66
C GLU A 227 -4.78 6.55 28.75
N THR A 228 -4.66 5.75 27.68
CA THR A 228 -3.69 4.65 27.63
C THR A 228 -2.24 5.16 27.62
N GLY A 229 -2.00 6.42 27.22
CA GLY A 229 -0.71 7.12 27.35
C GLY A 229 0.45 6.52 26.54
N LYS A 230 0.24 5.39 25.84
CA LYS A 230 1.26 4.65 25.08
C LYS A 230 1.49 5.21 23.68
N CYS A 231 0.49 5.90 23.11
CA CYS A 231 0.55 6.47 21.77
C CYS A 231 0.10 7.93 21.80
N LEU A 232 0.93 8.86 21.34
CA LEU A 232 0.58 10.28 21.25
C LEU A 232 -0.15 10.58 19.93
N PRO A 233 -1.19 11.44 19.93
CA PRO A 233 -1.81 11.90 18.71
C PRO A 233 -0.80 12.67 17.87
N ASP A 234 -0.76 12.39 16.57
CA ASP A 234 0.12 13.06 15.63
C ASP A 234 -0.65 14.10 14.79
N ILE A 235 0.07 14.75 13.88
CA ILE A 235 -0.51 15.74 12.95
C ILE A 235 -1.64 15.12 12.12
N TYR A 236 -1.58 13.81 11.84
CA TYR A 236 -2.66 13.12 11.14
C TYR A 236 -3.90 13.01 12.01
N THR A 237 -3.78 12.59 13.27
CA THR A 237 -4.90 12.54 14.24
C THR A 237 -5.63 13.89 14.31
N MET A 238 -4.86 14.97 14.46
CA MET A 238 -5.38 16.34 14.52
C MET A 238 -6.04 16.79 13.21
N ASN A 239 -5.47 16.40 12.06
CA ASN A 239 -6.06 16.69 10.76
C ASN A 239 -7.39 15.97 10.55
N SER A 240 -7.52 14.70 10.94
CA SER A 240 -8.78 13.95 10.86
C SER A 240 -9.90 14.59 11.68
N MET A 241 -9.59 15.19 12.83
CA MET A 241 -10.57 15.97 13.61
C MET A 241 -10.97 17.27 12.91
N ARG A 242 -10.02 17.95 12.24
CA ARG A 242 -10.29 19.22 11.56
C ARG A 242 -11.26 19.08 10.37
N TRP A 243 -11.47 17.87 9.85
CA TRP A 243 -12.45 17.58 8.79
C TRP A 243 -13.89 17.45 9.29
N THR A 244 -14.10 17.36 10.60
CA THR A 244 -15.43 17.53 11.17
C THR A 244 -15.78 19.02 11.03
N PRO A 245 -16.94 19.39 10.46
CA PRO A 245 -17.31 20.79 10.31
C PRO A 245 -17.53 21.39 11.70
N THR A 246 -16.48 21.94 12.28
CA THR A 246 -16.55 22.82 13.45
C THR A 246 -17.10 24.17 13.03
N THR A 247 -18.38 24.23 12.65
CA THR A 247 -19.21 25.44 12.69
C THR A 247 -20.65 25.01 12.83
N GLY A 248 -21.02 24.65 14.05
CA GLY A 248 -22.39 24.33 14.43
C GLY A 248 -22.75 24.79 15.84
N VAL A 249 -22.00 25.72 16.45
CA VAL A 249 -22.44 26.47 17.63
C VAL A 249 -21.74 27.84 17.65
N SER A 250 -22.43 28.86 17.16
CA SER A 250 -22.37 30.22 17.72
C SER A 250 -23.50 31.10 17.17
N GLN A 251 -24.53 31.24 18.02
CA GLN A 251 -25.62 32.24 18.07
C GLN A 251 -26.68 32.23 16.96
#